data_AF-A0A7S0PZW0-F1
#
_entry.id   AF-A0A7S0PZW0-F1
#
_cell.length_a   1.000
_cell.length_b   1.000
_cell.length_c   1.000
_cell.angle_alpha   90.00
_cell.angle_beta   90.00
_cell.angle_gamma   90.00
#
_symmetry.space_group_name_H-M   'P 1'
#
loop_
_entity.id
_entity.type
_entity.pdbx_description
1 polymer ?
#
loop_
_entity_poly.entity_id
_entity_poly.type
_entity_poly.pdbx_seq_one_letter_code
_entity_poly.pdbx_strand_id
1 'polypeptide(L)'
;VIDEAGEVAPLPQLLGAVQAIIDADRRAGSDAGSDASLGIGVLTSLPRDEWAALRTALEEGDNLDTINTIDSALFAVCLDRSSPEDHAAVNRCMLHGDGVDRWLDKSFQLIVTANGKAAVNFEHSWGDGVAVLRFFNEVFSASSAMADPPSAPPADLPCQLEWALPPQLPSAIADAKSRFAATVDSTELCVMMSDDFTSGKLKACKVSPDGMMQMAFQLAHMRMHGYSASTYESASTAAFKHGRTETIRSATPDSAAMAAAFCNPAVSDSERARLMRKAVANHSRITREALMGKGFDRHLFALRALALSRGSALPPLFETAAYRTLSKIIISTSTLASDAIENGGFGPVNSDCYAVGYGIRDEGCMAQVMSYGRDSEGFKDCLFNAIKDMSHVMSLSE
;
A
#
# COMPACT_ATOMS: atom_id res chain seq x y z
N VAL A 1 11.95 -25.78 -2.10
CA VAL A 1 11.55 -25.39 -3.48
C VAL A 1 12.73 -25.31 -4.44
N ILE A 2 13.96 -25.19 -3.94
CA ILE A 2 15.21 -25.38 -4.68
C ILE A 2 15.95 -26.52 -3.97
N ASP A 3 16.58 -27.43 -4.70
CA ASP A 3 17.35 -28.54 -4.14
C ASP A 3 18.82 -28.16 -3.86
N GLU A 4 19.61 -29.10 -3.32
CA GLU A 4 21.02 -28.88 -3.00
C GLU A 4 21.90 -28.63 -4.24
N ALA A 5 21.44 -29.03 -5.43
CA ALA A 5 22.11 -28.75 -6.70
C ALA A 5 21.76 -27.37 -7.27
N GLY A 6 20.81 -26.66 -6.65
CA GLY A 6 20.32 -25.36 -7.12
C GLY A 6 19.19 -25.46 -8.15
N GLU A 7 18.64 -26.64 -8.38
CA GLU A 7 17.55 -26.87 -9.33
C GLU A 7 16.19 -26.60 -8.68
N VAL A 8 15.27 -26.03 -9.46
CA VAL A 8 13.91 -25.75 -9.00
C VAL A 8 13.12 -27.05 -8.96
N ALA A 9 12.45 -27.31 -7.83
CA ALA A 9 11.61 -28.49 -7.68
C ALA A 9 10.51 -28.54 -8.77
N PRO A 10 10.24 -29.71 -9.38
CA PRO A 10 9.22 -29.84 -10.42
C PRO A 10 7.84 -29.34 -9.97
N LEU A 11 7.11 -28.68 -10.87
CA LEU A 11 5.78 -28.13 -10.59
C LEU A 11 4.80 -29.15 -9.98
N PRO A 12 4.70 -30.41 -10.45
CA PRO A 12 3.82 -31.40 -9.81
C PRO A 12 4.19 -31.66 -8.35
N GLN A 13 5.47 -31.67 -8.00
CA GLN A 13 5.92 -31.85 -6.61
C GLN A 13 5.50 -30.67 -5.74
N LEU A 14 5.68 -29.44 -6.24
CA LEU A 14 5.23 -28.23 -5.53
C LEU A 14 3.72 -28.22 -5.32
N LEU A 15 2.96 -28.60 -6.35
CA LEU A 15 1.51 -28.67 -6.28
C LEU A 15 1.03 -29.73 -5.28
N GLY A 16 1.64 -30.92 -5.28
CA GLY A 16 1.36 -31.96 -4.29
C GLY A 16 1.63 -31.49 -2.86
N ALA A 17 2.75 -30.80 -2.63
CA ALA A 17 3.09 -30.26 -1.32
C ALA A 17 2.10 -29.19 -0.83
N VAL A 18 1.70 -28.25 -1.70
CA VAL A 18 0.68 -27.24 -1.38
C VAL A 18 -0.68 -27.90 -1.09
N GLN A 19 -1.08 -28.89 -1.88
CA GLN A 19 -2.32 -29.63 -1.65
C GLN A 19 -2.29 -30.37 -0.30
N ALA A 20 -1.15 -30.98 0.06
CA ALA A 20 -0.98 -31.65 1.35
C ALA A 20 -1.14 -30.66 2.53
N ILE A 21 -0.60 -29.44 2.42
CA ILE A 21 -0.79 -28.37 3.41
C ILE A 21 -2.28 -28.02 3.55
N ILE A 22 -2.98 -27.77 2.43
CA ILE A 22 -4.41 -27.45 2.41
C ILE A 22 -5.24 -28.56 3.05
N ASP A 23 -4.94 -29.82 2.75
CA ASP A 23 -5.67 -30.97 3.27
C ASP A 23 -5.42 -31.18 4.77
N ALA A 24 -4.19 -30.92 5.25
CA ALA A 24 -3.87 -30.96 6.68
C ALA A 24 -4.60 -29.85 7.45
N ASP A 25 -4.60 -28.64 6.91
CA ASP A 25 -5.30 -27.49 7.48
C ASP A 25 -6.82 -27.73 7.61
N ARG A 26 -7.45 -28.29 6.56
CA ARG A 26 -8.87 -28.67 6.57
C ARG A 26 -9.20 -29.72 7.64
N ARG A 27 -8.35 -30.73 7.81
CA ARG A 27 -8.50 -31.76 8.86
C ARG A 27 -8.40 -31.15 10.26
N ALA A 28 -7.43 -30.27 10.47
CA ALA A 28 -7.27 -29.58 11.76
C ALA A 28 -8.51 -28.73 12.11
N GLY A 29 -9.10 -28.05 11.12
CA GLY A 29 -10.32 -27.27 11.30
C GLY A 29 -11.60 -28.09 11.53
N SER A 30 -11.68 -29.35 11.04
CA SER A 30 -12.83 -30.22 11.30
C SER A 30 -12.79 -30.89 12.67
N ASP A 31 -11.60 -31.17 13.18
CA ASP A 31 -11.40 -31.89 14.46
C ASP A 31 -11.43 -30.95 15.67
N ALA A 32 -11.05 -29.68 15.48
CA ALA A 32 -11.12 -28.64 16.51
C ALA A 32 -12.37 -27.76 16.29
N GLY A 33 -13.42 -27.93 17.11
CA GLY A 33 -14.64 -27.11 17.08
C GLY A 33 -14.47 -25.59 17.33
N SER A 34 -13.24 -25.07 17.33
CA SER A 34 -12.87 -23.65 17.27
C SER A 34 -11.36 -23.55 16.98
N ASP A 35 -10.99 -22.66 16.06
CA ASP A 35 -9.64 -22.20 15.66
C ASP A 35 -8.45 -22.68 16.52
N ALA A 36 -7.76 -23.73 16.07
CA ALA A 36 -6.59 -24.32 16.72
C ALA A 36 -5.27 -23.58 16.44
N SER A 37 -5.31 -22.45 15.71
CA SER A 37 -4.12 -21.65 15.42
C SER A 37 -3.73 -20.78 16.61
N LEU A 38 -2.50 -20.97 17.10
CA LEU A 38 -1.88 -20.08 18.09
C LEU A 38 -1.89 -18.62 17.59
N GLY A 39 -1.84 -18.40 16.28
CA GLY A 39 -1.84 -17.08 15.65
C GLY A 39 -0.65 -16.23 16.03
N ILE A 40 0.52 -16.85 16.09
CA ILE A 40 1.78 -16.19 16.46
C ILE A 40 2.21 -15.10 15.46
N GLY A 41 1.76 -15.18 14.21
CA GLY A 41 2.03 -14.17 13.17
C GLY A 41 1.62 -12.75 13.59
N VAL A 42 0.56 -12.63 14.40
CA VAL A 42 0.04 -11.33 14.87
C VAL A 42 1.07 -10.55 15.70
N LEU A 43 2.05 -11.23 16.30
CA LEU A 43 3.11 -10.57 17.07
C LEU A 43 3.99 -9.67 16.19
N THR A 44 4.11 -9.98 14.90
CA THR A 44 4.83 -9.14 13.93
C THR A 44 4.14 -7.79 13.67
N SER A 45 2.89 -7.61 14.13
CA SER A 45 2.15 -6.35 14.04
C SER A 45 2.35 -5.41 15.24
N LEU A 46 2.99 -5.88 16.31
CA LEU A 46 3.21 -5.10 17.53
C LEU A 46 4.20 -3.94 17.30
N PRO A 47 4.19 -2.92 18.19
CA PRO A 47 5.24 -1.91 18.21
C PRO A 47 6.63 -2.55 18.28
N ARG A 48 7.59 -1.98 17.54
CA ARG A 48 8.86 -2.65 17.25
C ARG A 48 9.67 -3.01 18.49
N ASP A 49 9.65 -2.18 19.53
CA ASP A 49 10.35 -2.46 20.80
C ASP A 49 9.69 -3.63 21.55
N GLU A 50 8.36 -3.70 21.56
CA GLU A 50 7.61 -4.79 22.19
C GLU A 50 7.83 -6.11 21.43
N TRP A 51 7.75 -6.06 20.10
CA TRP A 51 8.01 -7.23 19.26
C TRP A 51 9.47 -7.70 19.41
N ALA A 52 10.44 -6.79 19.44
CA ALA A 52 11.84 -7.14 19.64
C ALA A 52 12.04 -7.91 20.95
N ALA A 53 11.46 -7.44 22.07
CA ALA A 53 11.56 -8.11 23.35
C ALA A 53 10.92 -9.51 23.34
N LEU A 54 9.74 -9.65 22.74
CA LEU A 54 9.06 -10.94 22.59
C LEU A 54 9.82 -11.90 21.68
N ARG A 55 10.35 -11.40 20.56
CA ARG A 55 11.15 -12.18 19.61
C ARG A 55 12.41 -12.71 20.27
N THR A 56 13.13 -11.89 21.04
CA THR A 56 14.29 -12.34 21.83
C THR A 56 13.90 -13.46 22.80
N ALA A 57 12.79 -13.35 23.51
CA ALA A 57 12.33 -14.40 24.41
C ALA A 57 11.93 -15.71 23.69
N LEU A 58 11.45 -15.62 22.44
CA LEU A 58 11.20 -16.80 21.59
C LEU A 58 12.52 -17.45 21.17
N GLU A 59 13.50 -16.66 20.73
CA GLU A 59 14.81 -17.12 20.28
C GLU A 59 15.66 -17.73 21.40
N GLU A 60 15.57 -17.20 22.62
CA GLU A 60 16.25 -17.74 23.80
C GLU A 60 15.61 -19.04 24.32
N GLY A 61 14.38 -19.35 23.89
CA GLY A 61 13.71 -20.63 24.13
C GLY A 61 14.00 -21.67 23.05
N ASP A 62 13.10 -22.65 22.90
CA ASP A 62 13.25 -23.75 21.94
C ASP A 62 12.72 -23.39 20.52
N ASN A 63 12.60 -22.09 20.18
CA ASN A 63 12.04 -21.64 18.89
C ASN A 63 13.08 -21.08 17.91
N LEU A 64 14.37 -21.10 18.23
CA LEU A 64 15.41 -20.49 17.39
C LEU A 64 15.43 -21.06 15.97
N ASP A 65 15.36 -22.39 15.82
CA ASP A 65 15.37 -23.04 14.51
C ASP A 65 14.08 -22.74 13.71
N THR A 66 12.94 -22.66 14.38
CA THR A 66 11.65 -22.26 13.79
C THR A 66 11.74 -20.82 13.25
N ILE A 67 12.25 -19.88 14.05
CA ILE A 67 12.44 -18.48 13.64
C ILE A 67 13.42 -18.38 12.48
N ASN A 68 14.58 -19.04 12.57
CA ASN A 68 15.59 -19.06 11.51
C ASN A 68 15.00 -19.59 10.20
N THR A 69 14.18 -20.64 10.27
CA THR A 69 13.52 -21.21 9.08
C THR A 69 12.60 -20.19 8.41
N ILE A 70 11.78 -19.46 9.19
CA ILE A 70 10.89 -18.41 8.68
C ILE A 70 11.71 -17.26 8.08
N ASP A 71 12.74 -16.79 8.80
CA ASP A 71 13.56 -15.66 8.40
C ASP A 71 14.38 -15.96 7.15
N SER A 72 14.91 -17.18 7.01
CA SER A 72 15.70 -17.61 5.85
C SER A 72 14.88 -18.13 4.66
N ALA A 73 13.58 -18.38 4.83
CA ALA A 73 12.71 -18.78 3.71
C ALA A 73 12.81 -17.78 2.54
N LEU A 74 12.62 -18.22 1.29
CA LEU A 74 12.71 -17.30 0.14
C LEU A 74 11.66 -16.18 0.21
N PHE A 75 10.44 -16.55 0.58
CA PHE A 75 9.28 -15.68 0.84
C PHE A 75 8.21 -16.50 1.56
N ALA A 76 7.16 -15.86 2.05
CA ALA A 76 6.01 -16.53 2.65
C ALA A 76 4.85 -16.65 1.63
N VAL A 77 4.07 -17.73 1.72
CA VAL A 77 2.81 -17.90 0.98
C VAL A 77 1.69 -18.06 2.00
N CYS A 78 0.70 -17.17 1.96
CA CYS A 78 -0.49 -17.21 2.81
C CYS A 78 -1.65 -17.82 2.01
N LEU A 79 -2.22 -18.92 2.51
CA LEU A 79 -3.33 -19.63 1.87
C LEU A 79 -4.62 -19.28 2.61
N ASP A 80 -5.19 -18.14 2.22
CA ASP A 80 -6.30 -17.50 2.93
C ASP A 80 -7.60 -18.25 2.67
N ARG A 81 -8.32 -18.62 3.74
CA ARG A 81 -9.64 -19.29 3.63
C ARG A 81 -10.76 -18.34 3.21
N SER A 82 -10.50 -17.04 3.24
CA SER A 82 -11.48 -16.01 2.87
C SER A 82 -11.79 -16.03 1.37
N SER A 83 -12.97 -15.53 1.01
CA SER A 83 -13.38 -15.33 -0.39
C SER A 83 -13.93 -13.92 -0.57
N PRO A 84 -13.10 -12.87 -0.45
CA PRO A 84 -13.54 -11.49 -0.56
C PRO A 84 -14.07 -11.20 -1.96
N GLU A 85 -15.23 -10.55 -2.06
CA GLU A 85 -15.93 -10.33 -3.33
C GLU A 85 -15.73 -8.91 -3.88
N ASP A 86 -15.99 -7.88 -3.06
CA ASP A 86 -15.83 -6.48 -3.48
C ASP A 86 -14.40 -5.94 -3.27
N HIS A 87 -14.07 -4.84 -3.95
CA HIS A 87 -12.73 -4.26 -3.92
C HIS A 87 -12.27 -3.82 -2.52
N ALA A 88 -13.19 -3.38 -1.65
CA ALA A 88 -12.86 -2.96 -0.30
C ALA A 88 -12.54 -4.17 0.59
N ALA A 89 -13.33 -5.23 0.49
CA ALA A 89 -13.09 -6.51 1.16
C ALA A 89 -11.77 -7.15 0.71
N VAL A 90 -11.50 -7.16 -0.61
CA VAL A 90 -10.23 -7.63 -1.17
C VAL A 90 -9.09 -6.82 -0.57
N ASN A 91 -9.18 -5.49 -0.54
CA ASN A 91 -8.10 -4.67 -0.01
C ASN A 91 -7.82 -4.91 1.48
N ARG A 92 -8.87 -5.00 2.31
CA ARG A 92 -8.71 -5.34 3.75
C ARG A 92 -8.01 -6.69 3.93
N CYS A 93 -8.42 -7.71 3.16
CA CYS A 93 -7.80 -9.04 3.17
C CYS A 93 -6.30 -9.00 2.81
N MET A 94 -5.94 -8.26 1.75
CA MET A 94 -4.55 -8.20 1.24
C MET A 94 -3.64 -7.25 2.03
N LEU A 95 -4.20 -6.19 2.63
CA LEU A 95 -3.44 -5.20 3.39
C LEU A 95 -3.08 -5.72 4.79
N HIS A 96 -4.04 -6.30 5.50
CA HIS A 96 -3.86 -6.68 6.90
C HIS A 96 -4.48 -8.04 7.27
N GLY A 97 -5.55 -8.46 6.59
CA GLY A 97 -6.28 -9.68 6.97
C GLY A 97 -6.76 -9.60 8.42
N ASP A 98 -6.72 -10.72 9.14
CA ASP A 98 -6.96 -10.80 10.58
C ASP A 98 -5.66 -10.69 11.41
N GLY A 99 -4.52 -10.50 10.75
CA GLY A 99 -3.19 -10.44 11.36
C GLY A 99 -2.62 -11.79 11.80
N VAL A 100 -3.39 -12.87 11.73
CA VAL A 100 -2.99 -14.20 12.23
C VAL A 100 -2.20 -14.97 11.19
N ASP A 101 -2.68 -15.00 9.94
CA ASP A 101 -2.06 -15.74 8.83
C ASP A 101 -1.08 -14.86 8.02
N ARG A 102 -0.32 -14.02 8.72
CA ARG A 102 0.66 -13.08 8.12
C ARG A 102 1.95 -13.09 8.92
N TRP A 103 3.08 -13.00 8.23
CA TRP A 103 4.39 -12.74 8.85
C TRP A 103 4.94 -11.42 8.32
N LEU A 104 4.55 -10.31 8.95
CA LEU A 104 4.72 -8.96 8.41
C LEU A 104 6.19 -8.50 8.33
N ASP A 105 7.10 -9.19 9.02
CA ASP A 105 8.54 -8.94 8.92
C ASP A 105 9.17 -9.52 7.65
N LYS A 106 8.49 -10.44 6.94
CA LYS A 106 9.03 -11.01 5.71
C LYS A 106 9.14 -9.93 4.64
N SER A 107 10.22 -9.96 3.87
CA SER A 107 10.43 -9.01 2.75
C SER A 107 9.19 -8.85 1.88
N PHE A 108 8.54 -9.98 1.55
CA PHE A 108 7.19 -10.03 1.06
C PHE A 108 6.53 -11.38 1.35
N GLN A 109 5.21 -11.40 1.26
CA GLN A 109 4.36 -12.58 1.30
C GLN A 109 3.38 -12.55 0.12
N LEU A 110 3.21 -13.70 -0.53
CA LEU A 110 2.20 -13.91 -1.57
C LEU A 110 0.93 -14.43 -0.89
N ILE A 111 -0.15 -13.66 -0.96
CA ILE A 111 -1.44 -14.04 -0.40
C ILE A 111 -2.29 -14.60 -1.54
N VAL A 112 -2.92 -15.76 -1.33
CA VAL A 112 -3.88 -16.36 -2.26
C VAL A 112 -5.12 -16.77 -1.48
N THR A 113 -6.27 -16.21 -1.86
CA THR A 113 -7.57 -16.49 -1.23
C THR A 113 -8.24 -17.72 -1.83
N ALA A 114 -9.26 -18.26 -1.15
CA ALA A 114 -9.99 -19.44 -1.59
C ALA A 114 -10.72 -19.23 -2.94
N ASN A 115 -11.11 -17.99 -3.27
CA ASN A 115 -11.67 -17.62 -4.57
C ASN A 115 -10.60 -17.20 -5.61
N GLY A 116 -9.31 -17.46 -5.33
CA GLY A 116 -8.21 -17.27 -6.29
C GLY A 116 -7.76 -15.83 -6.47
N LYS A 117 -8.19 -14.89 -5.63
CA LYS A 117 -7.61 -13.54 -5.60
C LYS A 117 -6.20 -13.63 -5.02
N ALA A 118 -5.26 -12.90 -5.61
CA ALA A 118 -3.87 -12.93 -5.18
C ALA A 118 -3.28 -11.52 -5.06
N ALA A 119 -2.39 -11.33 -4.08
CA ALA A 119 -1.66 -10.09 -3.90
C ALA A 119 -0.29 -10.33 -3.28
N VAL A 120 0.60 -9.34 -3.43
CA VAL A 120 1.87 -9.28 -2.69
C VAL A 120 1.74 -8.24 -1.59
N ASN A 121 1.84 -8.69 -0.35
CA ASN A 121 2.00 -7.83 0.81
C ASN A 121 3.49 -7.78 1.16
N PHE A 122 4.07 -6.60 1.34
CA PHE A 122 5.52 -6.46 1.47
C PHE A 122 5.91 -5.47 2.57
N GLU A 123 6.98 -5.82 3.29
CA GLU A 123 7.60 -4.96 4.29
C GLU A 123 8.33 -3.81 3.57
N HIS A 124 8.19 -2.57 4.06
CA HIS A 124 8.60 -1.39 3.30
C HIS A 124 10.03 -0.90 3.62
N SER A 125 10.64 -1.33 4.73
CA SER A 125 11.94 -0.83 5.19
C SER A 125 13.08 -1.19 4.23
N TRP A 126 13.03 -2.37 3.59
CA TRP A 126 14.11 -2.86 2.74
C TRP A 126 14.15 -2.21 1.34
N GLY A 127 13.09 -1.56 0.88
CA GLY A 127 13.01 -1.04 -0.48
C GLY A 127 11.90 -0.02 -0.76
N ASP A 128 11.83 0.45 -2.02
CA ASP A 128 10.90 1.50 -2.46
C ASP A 128 9.77 0.98 -3.38
N GLY A 129 9.50 -0.33 -3.35
CA GLY A 129 8.45 -0.96 -4.16
C GLY A 129 8.81 -1.20 -5.64
N VAL A 130 9.82 -0.56 -6.23
CA VAL A 130 10.22 -0.79 -7.64
C VAL A 130 10.63 -2.25 -7.90
N ALA A 131 11.38 -2.85 -6.97
CA ALA A 131 11.77 -4.26 -7.06
C ALA A 131 10.54 -5.18 -6.96
N VAL A 132 9.60 -4.85 -6.07
CA VAL A 132 8.34 -5.59 -5.89
C VAL A 132 7.48 -5.49 -7.15
N LEU A 133 7.34 -4.30 -7.74
CA LEU A 133 6.60 -4.10 -8.99
C LEU A 133 7.19 -4.92 -10.13
N ARG A 134 8.52 -4.96 -10.25
CA ARG A 134 9.18 -5.78 -11.27
C ARG A 134 8.90 -7.27 -11.05
N PHE A 135 9.08 -7.76 -9.82
CA PHE A 135 8.75 -9.13 -9.46
C PHE A 135 7.29 -9.47 -9.81
N PHE A 136 6.36 -8.61 -9.41
CA PHE A 136 4.92 -8.78 -9.63
C PHE A 136 4.59 -8.92 -11.12
N ASN A 137 5.13 -8.03 -11.95
CA ASN A 137 4.88 -8.05 -13.39
C ASN A 137 5.41 -9.31 -14.07
N GLU A 138 6.63 -9.74 -13.72
CA GLU A 138 7.24 -10.94 -14.30
C GLU A 138 6.50 -12.21 -13.85
N VAL A 139 6.13 -12.30 -12.57
CA VAL A 139 5.37 -13.45 -12.05
C VAL A 139 3.97 -13.51 -12.68
N PHE A 140 3.29 -12.37 -12.81
CA PHE A 140 1.99 -12.31 -13.47
C PHE A 140 2.06 -12.77 -14.94
N SER A 141 3.04 -12.25 -15.69
CA SER A 141 3.24 -12.63 -17.09
C SER A 141 3.60 -14.11 -17.23
N ALA A 142 4.47 -14.62 -16.37
CA ALA A 142 4.88 -16.02 -16.41
C ALA A 142 3.71 -16.95 -16.06
N SER A 143 3.00 -16.66 -14.96
CA SER A 143 1.88 -17.50 -14.50
C SER A 143 0.70 -17.49 -15.47
N SER A 144 0.41 -16.35 -16.11
CA SER A 144 -0.67 -16.24 -17.11
C SER A 144 -0.35 -16.97 -18.42
N ALA A 145 0.93 -17.26 -18.69
CA ALA A 145 1.36 -18.04 -19.85
C ALA A 145 1.47 -19.55 -19.56
N MET A 146 1.30 -19.97 -18.30
CA MET A 146 1.36 -21.39 -17.95
C MET A 146 0.12 -22.12 -18.45
N ALA A 147 0.33 -23.35 -18.93
CA ALA A 147 -0.77 -24.28 -19.17
C ALA A 147 -1.46 -24.65 -17.86
N ASP A 148 -2.69 -25.15 -17.95
CA ASP A 148 -3.42 -25.66 -16.78
C ASP A 148 -2.53 -26.61 -15.97
N PRO A 149 -2.46 -26.43 -14.64
CA PRO A 149 -1.60 -27.25 -13.82
C PRO A 149 -2.04 -28.72 -13.93
N PRO A 150 -1.09 -29.67 -13.98
CA PRO A 150 -1.42 -31.09 -13.91
C PRO A 150 -2.11 -31.41 -12.57
N SER A 151 -2.75 -32.57 -12.46
CA SER A 151 -3.28 -33.01 -11.16
C SER A 151 -2.17 -33.02 -10.10
N ALA A 152 -2.48 -32.52 -8.91
CA ALA A 152 -1.59 -32.63 -7.74
C ALA A 152 -1.32 -34.12 -7.46
N PRO A 153 -0.07 -34.60 -7.57
CA PRO A 153 0.25 -35.94 -7.12
C PRO A 153 0.15 -36.00 -5.59
N PRO A 154 -0.14 -37.17 -5.00
CA PRO A 154 0.02 -37.36 -3.56
C PRO A 154 1.46 -37.02 -3.16
N ALA A 155 1.60 -36.22 -2.11
CA ALA A 155 2.89 -35.85 -1.55
C ALA A 155 2.82 -35.96 -0.02
N ASP A 156 3.98 -36.20 0.60
CA ASP A 156 4.09 -36.13 2.05
C ASP A 156 3.85 -34.69 2.52
N LEU A 157 3.25 -34.56 3.71
CA LEU A 157 3.06 -33.26 4.33
C LEU A 157 4.42 -32.60 4.56
N PRO A 158 4.65 -31.36 4.08
CA PRO A 158 5.85 -30.62 4.42
C PRO A 158 6.02 -30.47 5.94
N CYS A 159 7.25 -30.23 6.39
CA CYS A 159 7.55 -30.09 7.82
C CYS A 159 6.74 -28.95 8.44
N GLN A 160 5.85 -29.30 9.37
CA GLN A 160 5.12 -28.32 10.18
C GLN A 160 6.08 -27.71 11.21
N LEU A 161 6.06 -26.37 11.30
CA LEU A 161 6.82 -25.65 12.30
C LEU A 161 6.10 -25.71 13.64
N GLU A 162 6.77 -26.27 14.64
CA GLU A 162 6.28 -26.37 16.01
C GLU A 162 6.80 -25.21 16.85
N TRP A 163 5.98 -24.78 17.81
CA TRP A 163 6.30 -23.66 18.70
C TRP A 163 6.29 -24.10 20.15
N ALA A 164 7.41 -23.91 20.84
CA ALA A 164 7.43 -23.86 22.28
C ALA A 164 6.74 -22.57 22.75
N LEU A 165 5.87 -22.69 23.75
CA LEU A 165 5.07 -21.57 24.27
C LEU A 165 5.59 -21.15 25.65
N PRO A 166 6.51 -20.17 25.72
CA PRO A 166 6.86 -19.53 26.99
C PRO A 166 5.60 -19.04 27.72
N PRO A 167 5.58 -19.02 29.07
CA PRO A 167 4.39 -18.65 29.84
C PRO A 167 3.76 -17.30 29.47
N GLN A 168 4.59 -16.33 29.04
CA GLN A 168 4.15 -15.00 28.63
C GLN A 168 3.52 -14.93 27.22
N LEU A 169 3.76 -15.94 26.38
CA LEU A 169 3.42 -15.88 24.96
C LEU A 169 1.89 -15.93 24.70
N PRO A 170 1.09 -16.79 25.35
CA PRO A 170 -0.36 -16.82 25.12
C PRO A 170 -1.04 -15.48 25.44
N SER A 171 -0.64 -14.82 26.54
CA SER A 171 -1.17 -13.50 26.89
C SER A 171 -0.73 -12.42 25.91
N ALA A 172 0.52 -12.46 25.43
CA ALA A 172 1.02 -11.51 24.45
C ALA A 172 0.31 -11.64 23.10
N ILE A 173 0.04 -12.87 22.66
CA ILE A 173 -0.75 -13.15 21.46
C ILE A 173 -2.17 -12.61 21.62
N ALA A 174 -2.82 -12.86 22.75
CA ALA A 174 -4.19 -12.38 22.99
C ALA A 174 -4.27 -10.84 22.99
N ASP A 175 -3.31 -10.16 23.65
CA ASP A 175 -3.20 -8.70 23.63
C ASP A 175 -2.96 -8.18 22.20
N ALA A 176 -2.02 -8.79 21.47
CA ALA A 176 -1.72 -8.43 20.08
C ALA A 176 -2.93 -8.59 19.16
N LYS A 177 -3.69 -9.70 19.27
CA LYS A 177 -4.96 -9.90 18.54
C LYS A 177 -5.97 -8.80 18.86
N SER A 178 -6.14 -8.47 20.15
CA SER A 178 -7.09 -7.42 20.57
C SER A 178 -6.69 -6.04 20.06
N ARG A 179 -5.40 -5.69 20.11
CA ARG A 179 -4.88 -4.40 19.64
C ARG A 179 -4.91 -4.28 18.13
N PHE A 180 -4.61 -5.37 17.43
CA PHE A 180 -4.72 -5.46 15.99
C PHE A 180 -6.16 -5.23 15.54
N ALA A 181 -7.12 -5.96 16.14
CA ALA A 181 -8.54 -5.80 15.87
C ALA A 181 -9.00 -4.35 16.14
N ALA A 182 -8.64 -3.78 17.29
CA ALA A 182 -8.98 -2.38 17.60
C ALA A 182 -8.39 -1.37 16.59
N THR A 183 -7.19 -1.63 16.07
CA THR A 183 -6.57 -0.80 15.03
C THR A 183 -7.33 -0.94 13.72
N VAL A 184 -7.65 -2.15 13.28
CA VAL A 184 -8.44 -2.39 12.06
C VAL A 184 -9.83 -1.77 12.17
N ASP A 185 -10.50 -1.92 13.30
CA ASP A 185 -11.84 -1.38 13.55
C ASP A 185 -11.86 0.15 13.56
N SER A 186 -10.73 0.79 13.87
CA SER A 186 -10.59 2.25 13.80
C SER A 186 -10.44 2.80 12.37
N THR A 187 -10.40 1.92 11.36
CA THR A 187 -10.13 2.30 9.97
C THR A 187 -11.38 2.28 9.09
N GLU A 188 -11.53 3.35 8.31
CA GLU A 188 -12.52 3.46 7.26
C GLU A 188 -11.84 3.29 5.91
N LEU A 189 -12.33 2.36 5.09
CA LEU A 189 -11.77 2.06 3.77
C LEU A 189 -12.90 2.02 2.76
N CYS A 190 -12.76 2.79 1.69
CA CYS A 190 -13.69 2.81 0.58
C CYS A 190 -12.93 2.85 -0.76
N VAL A 191 -13.63 2.54 -1.84
CA VAL A 191 -13.06 2.53 -3.19
C VAL A 191 -13.91 3.40 -4.10
N MET A 192 -13.28 4.39 -4.72
CA MET A 192 -13.86 5.23 -5.77
C MET A 192 -13.46 4.64 -7.12
N MET A 193 -14.43 4.48 -8.03
CA MET A 193 -14.20 4.10 -9.42
C MET A 193 -14.97 5.04 -10.34
N SER A 194 -14.38 5.41 -11.48
CA SER A 194 -15.01 6.23 -12.50
C SER A 194 -14.37 5.98 -13.87
N ASP A 195 -15.18 5.98 -14.92
CA ASP A 195 -14.78 5.90 -16.33
C ASP A 195 -14.61 7.28 -17.00
N ASP A 196 -14.80 8.36 -16.23
CA ASP A 196 -14.64 9.74 -16.69
C ASP A 196 -13.16 10.05 -16.98
N PHE A 197 -12.26 9.56 -16.11
CA PHE A 197 -10.81 9.64 -16.31
C PHE A 197 -10.28 8.32 -16.84
N THR A 198 -9.91 8.30 -18.11
CA THR A 198 -9.16 7.19 -18.72
C THR A 198 -7.81 7.69 -19.23
N SER A 199 -6.80 6.83 -19.25
CA SER A 199 -5.48 7.20 -19.78
C SER A 199 -5.56 7.67 -21.23
N GLY A 200 -6.36 7.01 -22.07
CA GLY A 200 -6.61 7.41 -23.46
C GLY A 200 -7.20 8.81 -23.60
N LYS A 201 -8.32 9.11 -22.91
CA LYS A 201 -9.00 10.42 -22.99
C LYS A 201 -8.08 11.56 -22.54
N LEU A 202 -7.43 11.39 -21.39
CA LEU A 202 -6.57 12.41 -20.80
C LEU A 202 -5.34 12.70 -21.66
N LYS A 203 -4.71 11.66 -22.23
CA LYS A 203 -3.58 11.81 -23.17
C LYS A 203 -4.01 12.52 -24.45
N ALA A 204 -5.20 12.21 -25.01
CA ALA A 204 -5.73 12.88 -26.19
C ALA A 204 -5.93 14.39 -25.95
N CYS A 205 -6.41 14.76 -24.75
CA CYS A 205 -6.54 16.16 -24.34
C CYS A 205 -5.21 16.83 -23.90
N LYS A 206 -4.07 16.14 -24.07
CA LYS A 206 -2.71 16.57 -23.71
C LYS A 206 -2.56 16.96 -22.23
N VAL A 207 -3.25 16.26 -21.34
CA VAL A 207 -3.13 16.43 -19.89
C VAL A 207 -2.54 15.18 -19.24
N SER A 208 -1.71 15.36 -18.22
CA SER A 208 -1.11 14.24 -17.48
C SER A 208 -2.21 13.49 -16.71
N PRO A 209 -2.39 12.17 -16.92
CA PRO A 209 -3.37 11.40 -16.15
C PRO A 209 -3.13 11.49 -14.65
N ASP A 210 -1.88 11.31 -14.25
CA ASP A 210 -1.44 11.39 -12.87
C ASP A 210 -1.70 12.77 -12.25
N GLY A 211 -1.34 13.83 -12.98
CA GLY A 211 -1.61 15.20 -12.54
C GLY A 211 -3.10 15.50 -12.41
N MET A 212 -3.96 14.92 -13.26
CA MET A 212 -5.42 15.05 -13.16
C MET A 212 -5.97 14.38 -11.90
N MET A 213 -5.52 13.17 -11.57
CA MET A 213 -5.91 12.50 -10.31
C MET A 213 -5.46 13.31 -9.09
N GLN A 214 -4.21 13.77 -9.09
CA GLN A 214 -3.67 14.60 -8.01
C GLN A 214 -4.48 15.89 -7.82
N MET A 215 -4.89 16.54 -8.91
CA MET A 215 -5.77 17.71 -8.85
C MET A 215 -7.18 17.36 -8.35
N ALA A 216 -7.73 16.20 -8.73
CA ALA A 216 -9.01 15.74 -8.21
C ALA A 216 -8.97 15.52 -6.69
N PHE A 217 -7.87 14.98 -6.14
CA PHE A 217 -7.69 14.86 -4.68
C PHE A 217 -7.66 16.24 -3.99
N GLN A 218 -6.98 17.23 -4.59
CA GLN A 218 -6.96 18.59 -4.06
C GLN A 218 -8.34 19.23 -4.05
N LEU A 219 -9.11 19.05 -5.14
CA LEU A 219 -10.48 19.56 -5.24
C LEU A 219 -11.43 18.86 -4.27
N ALA A 220 -11.34 17.53 -4.15
CA ALA A 220 -12.13 16.75 -3.22
C ALA A 220 -11.92 17.22 -1.77
N HIS A 221 -10.65 17.37 -1.36
CA HIS A 221 -10.32 17.87 -0.03
C HIS A 221 -10.81 19.30 0.18
N MET A 222 -10.67 20.19 -0.81
CA MET A 222 -11.17 21.56 -0.72
C MET A 222 -12.69 21.61 -0.56
N ARG A 223 -13.45 20.74 -1.24
CA ARG A 223 -14.91 20.65 -1.11
C ARG A 223 -15.34 20.15 0.26
N MET A 224 -14.65 19.13 0.76
CA MET A 224 -14.99 18.51 2.03
C MET A 224 -14.60 19.37 3.23
N HIS A 225 -13.41 19.98 3.19
CA HIS A 225 -12.80 20.62 4.36
C HIS A 225 -12.62 22.14 4.23
N GLY A 226 -12.75 22.71 3.02
CA GLY A 226 -12.64 24.15 2.79
C GLY A 226 -11.21 24.71 2.81
N TYR A 227 -10.18 23.87 2.80
CA TYR A 227 -8.78 24.30 2.75
C TYR A 227 -7.88 23.34 1.96
N SER A 228 -6.70 23.83 1.54
CA SER A 228 -5.66 23.03 0.89
C SER A 228 -4.77 22.33 1.91
N ALA A 229 -4.57 21.02 1.76
CA ALA A 229 -3.86 20.21 2.75
C ALA A 229 -2.44 19.85 2.33
N SER A 230 -1.56 19.64 3.32
CA SER A 230 -0.22 19.08 3.05
C SER A 230 -0.35 17.71 2.39
N THR A 231 0.12 17.62 1.15
CA THR A 231 -0.03 16.44 0.32
C THR A 231 1.33 15.85 0.00
N TYR A 232 1.44 14.53 0.08
CA TYR A 232 2.60 13.73 -0.30
C TYR A 232 2.24 12.85 -1.48
N GLU A 233 3.11 12.80 -2.47
CA GLU A 233 3.12 11.80 -3.52
C GLU A 233 4.56 11.28 -3.69
N SER A 234 4.71 9.97 -3.86
CA SER A 234 6.03 9.34 -3.95
C SER A 234 6.62 9.48 -5.36
N ALA A 235 7.89 9.86 -5.46
CA ALA A 235 8.65 9.88 -6.71
C ALA A 235 9.89 8.99 -6.60
N SER A 236 10.08 8.07 -7.53
CA SER A 236 11.29 7.24 -7.55
C SER A 236 12.50 8.03 -8.03
N THR A 237 13.62 7.93 -7.31
CA THR A 237 14.92 8.47 -7.71
C THR A 237 15.90 7.36 -8.12
N ALA A 238 15.39 6.16 -8.44
CA ALA A 238 16.19 4.98 -8.78
C ALA A 238 17.09 5.14 -10.03
N ALA A 239 16.93 6.24 -10.79
CA ALA A 239 17.86 6.64 -11.85
C ALA A 239 19.26 7.01 -11.33
N PHE A 240 19.40 7.30 -10.03
CA PHE A 240 20.67 7.60 -9.37
C PHE A 240 21.19 6.40 -8.58
N LYS A 241 22.51 6.32 -8.40
CA LYS A 241 23.15 5.27 -7.58
C LYS A 241 22.61 5.32 -6.15
N HIS A 242 22.04 4.20 -5.68
CA HIS A 242 21.37 4.09 -4.38
C HIS A 242 20.22 5.11 -4.21
N GLY A 243 19.62 5.56 -5.31
CA GLY A 243 18.43 6.37 -5.29
C GLY A 243 17.31 5.66 -4.52
N ARG A 244 16.59 6.45 -3.73
CA ARG A 244 15.42 6.02 -2.95
C ARG A 244 14.18 6.70 -3.54
N THR A 245 13.43 7.44 -2.72
CA THR A 245 12.30 8.28 -3.14
C THR A 245 12.55 9.75 -2.84
N GLU A 246 11.91 10.64 -3.61
CA GLU A 246 11.67 12.05 -3.31
C GLU A 246 10.16 12.29 -3.19
N THR A 247 9.75 13.43 -2.61
CA THR A 247 8.35 13.83 -2.50
C THR A 247 7.94 14.79 -3.61
N ILE A 248 6.84 14.45 -4.28
CA ILE A 248 6.06 15.39 -5.08
C ILE A 248 5.03 16.06 -4.17
N ARG A 249 4.98 17.40 -4.19
CA ARG A 249 4.05 18.20 -3.40
C ARG A 249 2.94 18.72 -4.29
N SER A 250 1.83 17.98 -4.34
CA SER A 250 0.67 18.30 -5.20
C SER A 250 -0.14 19.51 -4.74
N ALA A 251 -0.04 19.87 -3.45
CA ALA A 251 -0.60 21.09 -2.90
C ALA A 251 0.31 22.28 -3.22
N THR A 252 -0.10 23.09 -4.19
CA THR A 252 0.64 24.24 -4.72
C THR A 252 -0.31 25.44 -4.84
N PRO A 253 0.21 26.67 -5.00
CA PRO A 253 -0.65 27.82 -5.29
C PRO A 253 -1.54 27.62 -6.53
N ASP A 254 -1.05 26.92 -7.56
CA ASP A 254 -1.83 26.65 -8.77
C ASP A 254 -2.96 25.64 -8.52
N SER A 255 -2.71 24.59 -7.74
CA SER A 255 -3.76 23.62 -7.39
C SER A 255 -4.79 24.21 -6.42
N ALA A 256 -4.37 25.08 -5.50
CA ALA A 256 -5.28 25.83 -4.64
C ALA A 256 -6.18 26.79 -5.45
N ALA A 257 -5.61 27.53 -6.40
CA ALA A 257 -6.36 28.42 -7.29
C ALA A 257 -7.37 27.66 -8.16
N MET A 258 -6.97 26.51 -8.69
CA MET A 258 -7.86 25.61 -9.42
C MET A 258 -9.00 25.12 -8.53
N ALA A 259 -8.70 24.58 -7.35
CA ALA A 259 -9.73 24.05 -6.46
C ALA A 259 -10.74 25.14 -6.04
N ALA A 260 -10.26 26.34 -5.74
CA ALA A 260 -11.12 27.49 -5.42
C ALA A 260 -12.04 27.88 -6.60
N ALA A 261 -11.54 27.85 -7.84
CA ALA A 261 -12.34 28.14 -9.03
C ALA A 261 -13.44 27.11 -9.31
N PHE A 262 -13.17 25.82 -9.05
CA PHE A 262 -14.17 24.76 -9.15
C PHE A 262 -15.20 24.78 -8.03
N CYS A 263 -14.89 25.39 -6.88
CA CYS A 263 -15.83 25.61 -5.78
C CYS A 263 -16.63 26.92 -5.91
N ASN A 264 -16.32 27.79 -6.89
CA ASN A 264 -16.98 29.07 -7.07
C ASN A 264 -17.91 29.04 -8.30
N PRO A 265 -19.24 29.12 -8.12
CA PRO A 265 -20.20 29.08 -9.24
C PRO A 265 -20.09 30.29 -10.18
N ALA A 266 -19.50 31.41 -9.74
CA ALA A 266 -19.33 32.60 -10.57
C ALA A 266 -18.17 32.50 -11.58
N VAL A 267 -17.30 31.50 -11.45
CA VAL A 267 -16.17 31.30 -12.38
C VAL A 267 -16.66 30.50 -13.59
N SER A 268 -16.34 30.97 -14.80
CA SER A 268 -16.72 30.29 -16.04
C SER A 268 -15.94 28.99 -16.25
N ASP A 269 -16.51 28.05 -17.02
CA ASP A 269 -15.84 26.78 -17.33
C ASP A 269 -14.54 26.98 -18.11
N SER A 270 -14.47 27.99 -18.98
CA SER A 270 -13.24 28.36 -19.68
C SER A 270 -12.12 28.74 -18.70
N GLU A 271 -12.44 29.51 -17.66
CA GLU A 271 -11.46 29.89 -16.64
C GLU A 271 -11.09 28.71 -15.73
N ARG A 272 -12.06 27.86 -15.36
CA ARG A 272 -11.79 26.59 -14.66
C ARG A 272 -10.85 25.71 -15.46
N ALA A 273 -11.07 25.55 -16.76
CA ALA A 273 -10.22 24.77 -17.64
C ALA A 273 -8.79 25.33 -17.73
N ARG A 274 -8.65 26.65 -17.85
CA ARG A 274 -7.35 27.31 -17.89
C ARG A 274 -6.56 27.07 -16.61
N LEU A 275 -7.20 27.24 -15.45
CA LEU A 275 -6.58 27.01 -14.14
C LEU A 275 -6.25 25.53 -13.91
N MET A 276 -7.14 24.62 -14.33
CA MET A 276 -6.90 23.17 -14.29
C MET A 276 -5.67 22.78 -15.11
N ARG A 277 -5.59 23.19 -16.38
CA ARG A 277 -4.43 22.89 -17.23
C ARG A 277 -3.14 23.48 -16.66
N LYS A 278 -3.19 24.68 -16.08
CA LYS A 278 -2.05 25.29 -15.40
C LYS A 278 -1.58 24.45 -14.21
N ALA A 279 -2.50 24.02 -13.35
CA ALA A 279 -2.17 23.23 -12.16
C ALA A 279 -1.60 21.85 -12.52
N VAL A 280 -2.18 21.17 -13.51
CA VAL A 280 -1.69 19.87 -14.02
C VAL A 280 -0.30 20.02 -14.68
N ALA A 281 -0.07 21.10 -15.43
CA ALA A 281 1.23 21.37 -16.02
C ALA A 281 2.31 21.66 -14.96
N ASN A 282 1.96 22.40 -13.89
CA ASN A 282 2.87 22.66 -12.77
C ASN A 282 3.18 21.36 -12.01
N HIS A 283 2.18 20.52 -11.74
CA HIS A 283 2.39 19.19 -11.15
C HIS A 283 3.36 18.36 -11.98
N SER A 284 3.15 18.28 -13.30
CA SER A 284 4.05 17.57 -14.22
C SER A 284 5.49 18.10 -14.20
N ARG A 285 5.69 19.41 -13.97
CA ARG A 285 7.01 20.01 -13.80
C ARG A 285 7.66 19.55 -12.49
N ILE A 286 6.92 19.61 -11.38
CA ILE A 286 7.39 19.17 -10.06
C ILE A 286 7.74 17.68 -10.08
N THR A 287 6.91 16.84 -10.72
CA THR A 287 7.19 15.42 -10.92
C THR A 287 8.54 15.19 -11.61
N ARG A 288 8.81 15.89 -12.73
CA ARG A 288 10.12 15.78 -13.41
C ARG A 288 11.28 16.24 -12.54
N GLU A 289 11.10 17.29 -11.74
CA GLU A 289 12.12 17.77 -10.80
C GLU A 289 12.39 16.74 -9.70
N ALA A 290 11.34 16.17 -9.08
CA ALA A 290 11.46 15.17 -8.04
C ALA A 290 12.14 13.89 -8.53
N LEU A 291 11.78 13.39 -9.73
CA LEU A 291 12.44 12.24 -10.37
C LEU A 291 13.95 12.48 -10.60
N MET A 292 14.34 13.73 -10.80
CA MET A 292 15.74 14.16 -10.97
C MET A 292 16.42 14.54 -9.65
N GLY A 293 15.82 14.22 -8.49
CA GLY A 293 16.37 14.53 -7.17
C GLY A 293 16.41 16.02 -6.84
N LYS A 294 15.57 16.84 -7.49
CA LYS A 294 15.48 18.29 -7.27
C LYS A 294 14.31 18.70 -6.39
N GLY A 295 13.65 17.74 -5.75
CA GLY A 295 12.73 18.04 -4.65
C GLY A 295 13.48 18.59 -3.44
N PHE A 296 12.74 19.14 -2.48
CA PHE A 296 13.33 19.75 -1.28
C PHE A 296 13.16 18.89 -0.04
N ASP A 297 12.17 17.97 0.01
CA ASP A 297 11.81 17.24 1.22
C ASP A 297 12.97 16.36 1.71
N ARG A 298 13.59 15.57 0.82
CA ARG A 298 14.75 14.74 1.21
C ARG A 298 15.98 15.56 1.57
N HIS A 299 16.19 16.70 0.92
CA HIS A 299 17.29 17.61 1.27
C HIS A 299 17.10 18.17 2.69
N LEU A 300 15.91 18.67 3.02
CA LEU A 300 15.59 19.16 4.37
C LEU A 300 15.68 18.04 5.41
N PHE A 301 15.21 16.84 5.09
CA PHE A 301 15.37 15.66 5.96
C PHE A 301 16.84 15.36 6.23
N ALA A 302 17.70 15.33 5.20
CA ALA A 302 19.11 15.04 5.36
C ALA A 302 19.83 16.10 6.22
N LEU A 303 19.52 17.39 6.04
CA LEU A 303 20.06 18.47 6.87
C LEU A 303 19.64 18.34 8.33
N ARG A 304 18.37 17.99 8.59
CA ARG A 304 17.85 17.74 9.94
C ARG A 304 18.55 16.54 10.58
N ALA A 305 18.65 15.42 9.87
CA ALA A 305 19.32 14.21 10.35
C ALA A 305 20.81 14.45 10.65
N LEU A 306 21.49 15.24 9.81
CA LEU A 306 22.90 15.61 10.01
C LEU A 306 23.10 16.49 11.26
N ALA A 307 22.18 17.43 11.53
CA ALA A 307 22.26 18.23 12.76
C ALA A 307 22.10 17.35 14.01
N LEU A 308 21.12 16.43 13.99
CA LEU A 308 20.88 15.49 15.08
C LEU A 308 22.05 14.52 15.30
N SER A 309 22.62 13.95 14.23
CA SER A 309 23.74 13.01 14.35
C SER A 309 25.02 13.65 14.90
N ARG A 310 25.15 14.98 14.77
CA ARG A 310 26.24 15.76 15.35
C ARG A 310 25.97 16.26 16.77
N GLY A 311 24.79 16.00 17.32
CA GLY A 311 24.37 16.55 18.61
C GLY A 311 24.20 18.07 18.60
N SER A 312 24.07 18.68 17.42
CA SER A 312 23.86 20.12 17.27
C SER A 312 22.40 20.48 17.56
N ALA A 313 22.16 21.72 18.00
CA ALA A 313 20.81 22.28 18.04
C ALA A 313 20.19 22.27 16.64
N LEU A 314 18.89 21.97 16.56
CA LEU A 314 18.17 22.02 15.30
C LEU A 314 18.09 23.46 14.78
N PRO A 315 18.35 23.69 13.48
CA PRO A 315 18.09 24.99 12.88
C PRO A 315 16.64 25.47 13.10
N PRO A 316 16.39 26.76 13.41
CA PRO A 316 15.06 27.27 13.75
C PRO A 316 13.97 26.97 12.71
N LEU A 317 14.35 26.79 11.44
CA LEU A 317 13.45 26.38 10.36
C LEU A 317 12.60 25.15 10.76
N PHE A 318 13.22 24.14 11.36
CA PHE A 318 12.56 22.87 11.71
C PHE A 318 11.59 22.99 12.89
N GLU A 319 11.63 24.11 13.60
CA GLU A 319 10.75 24.40 14.73
C GLU A 319 9.58 25.31 14.36
N THR A 320 9.61 25.90 13.16
CA THR A 320 8.54 26.79 12.67
C THR A 320 7.20 26.07 12.54
N ALA A 321 6.11 26.81 12.73
CA ALA A 321 4.76 26.29 12.47
C ALA A 321 4.59 25.82 11.02
N ALA A 322 5.19 26.53 10.06
CA ALA A 322 5.15 26.16 8.65
C ALA A 322 5.78 24.79 8.37
N TYR A 323 6.95 24.49 8.96
CA TYR A 323 7.59 23.18 8.81
C TYR A 323 6.76 22.06 9.45
N ARG A 324 6.11 22.33 10.59
CA ARG A 324 5.19 21.36 11.23
C ARG A 324 3.98 21.08 10.35
N THR A 325 3.35 22.11 9.78
CA THR A 325 2.24 21.95 8.83
C THR A 325 2.66 21.20 7.58
N LEU A 326 3.83 21.51 7.01
CA LEU A 326 4.38 20.82 5.85
C LEU A 326 4.67 19.33 6.12
N SER A 327 5.20 19.03 7.31
CA SER A 327 5.58 17.68 7.71
C SER A 327 4.39 16.81 8.10
N LYS A 328 3.27 17.41 8.54
CA LYS A 328 2.03 16.69 8.83
C LYS A 328 1.27 16.41 7.53
N ILE A 329 1.51 15.25 6.94
CA ILE A 329 0.85 14.81 5.71
C ILE A 329 -0.62 14.50 6.01
N ILE A 330 -1.54 15.19 5.32
CA ILE A 330 -2.99 15.03 5.44
C ILE A 330 -3.53 14.19 4.28
N ILE A 331 -2.90 14.28 3.11
CA ILE A 331 -3.22 13.42 1.96
C ILE A 331 -1.92 12.73 1.55
N SER A 332 -1.83 11.44 1.82
CA SER A 332 -0.70 10.63 1.37
C SER A 332 -1.15 9.83 0.17
N THR A 333 -0.45 9.95 -0.95
CA THR A 333 -0.84 9.33 -2.21
C THR A 333 0.28 8.47 -2.77
N SER A 334 -0.09 7.37 -3.42
CA SER A 334 0.85 6.52 -4.14
C SER A 334 0.14 5.85 -5.31
N THR A 335 0.87 5.65 -6.40
CA THR A 335 0.41 4.93 -7.58
C THR A 335 1.46 3.93 -8.04
N LEU A 336 1.01 2.76 -8.48
CA LEU A 336 1.81 1.77 -9.18
C LEU A 336 1.05 1.40 -10.45
N ALA A 337 1.53 1.91 -11.59
CA ALA A 337 0.93 1.62 -12.87
C ALA A 337 1.48 0.30 -13.44
N SER A 338 0.63 -0.70 -13.58
CA SER A 338 0.91 -1.93 -14.31
C SER A 338 -0.39 -2.63 -14.68
N ASP A 339 -0.43 -3.23 -15.87
CA ASP A 339 -1.56 -4.05 -16.32
C ASP A 339 -1.80 -5.24 -15.40
N ALA A 340 -0.74 -5.76 -14.77
CA ALA A 340 -0.79 -6.84 -13.80
C ALA A 340 -1.50 -6.46 -12.48
N ILE A 341 -1.56 -5.17 -12.13
CA ILE A 341 -2.02 -4.73 -10.80
C ILE A 341 -3.45 -4.22 -10.87
N GLU A 342 -4.42 -5.03 -10.49
CA GLU A 342 -5.82 -4.59 -10.39
C GLU A 342 -5.96 -3.40 -9.42
N ASN A 343 -5.38 -3.51 -8.21
CA ASN A 343 -5.42 -2.48 -7.17
C ASN A 343 -4.17 -2.51 -6.27
N GLY A 344 -3.94 -1.44 -5.50
CA GLY A 344 -2.92 -1.37 -4.47
C GLY A 344 -3.35 -0.45 -3.33
N GLY A 345 -2.81 -0.68 -2.12
CA GLY A 345 -3.27 0.01 -0.91
C GLY A 345 -2.22 0.12 0.17
N PHE A 346 -2.41 1.10 1.05
CA PHE A 346 -1.60 1.30 2.26
C PHE A 346 -2.42 2.05 3.32
N GLY A 347 -2.01 1.94 4.58
CA GLY A 347 -2.68 2.60 5.71
C GLY A 347 -2.32 4.09 5.84
N PRO A 348 -3.12 4.89 6.57
CA PRO A 348 -2.83 6.30 6.83
C PRO A 348 -1.52 6.49 7.62
N VAL A 349 -0.71 7.47 7.23
CA VAL A 349 0.61 7.70 7.88
C VAL A 349 0.51 8.44 9.22
N ASN A 350 -0.69 8.91 9.59
CA ASN A 350 -1.05 9.46 10.89
C ASN A 350 -2.58 9.54 11.04
N SER A 351 -3.08 9.89 12.21
CA SER A 351 -4.52 9.99 12.53
C SER A 351 -5.29 11.01 11.70
N ASP A 352 -4.61 12.00 11.10
CA ASP A 352 -5.24 13.04 10.29
C ASP A 352 -5.11 12.80 8.78
N CYS A 353 -4.64 11.63 8.38
CA CYS A 353 -4.31 11.33 6.99
C CYS A 353 -5.43 10.59 6.26
N TYR A 354 -5.67 10.96 5.00
CA TYR A 354 -6.24 10.09 3.98
C TYR A 354 -5.08 9.42 3.23
N ALA A 355 -4.97 8.10 3.34
CA ALA A 355 -4.11 7.29 2.48
C ALA A 355 -4.87 6.96 1.20
N VAL A 356 -4.29 7.33 0.05
CA VAL A 356 -4.92 7.19 -1.26
C VAL A 356 -4.02 6.39 -2.20
N GLY A 357 -4.35 5.11 -2.38
CA GLY A 357 -3.79 4.28 -3.44
C GLY A 357 -4.62 4.45 -4.71
N TYR A 358 -4.01 4.78 -5.85
CA TYR A 358 -4.77 5.03 -7.07
C TYR A 358 -4.11 4.51 -8.34
N GLY A 359 -4.94 4.27 -9.35
CA GLY A 359 -4.54 3.83 -10.68
C GLY A 359 -5.44 4.42 -11.76
N ILE A 360 -4.89 4.58 -12.95
CA ILE A 360 -5.62 5.03 -14.13
C ILE A 360 -5.26 4.10 -15.27
N ARG A 361 -6.29 3.55 -15.92
CA ARG A 361 -6.21 2.61 -17.03
C ARG A 361 -7.06 3.12 -18.19
N ASP A 362 -7.12 2.36 -19.27
CA ASP A 362 -7.91 2.74 -20.44
C ASP A 362 -9.42 2.57 -20.20
N GLU A 363 -9.81 1.73 -19.25
CA GLU A 363 -11.20 1.47 -18.86
C GLU A 363 -11.73 2.50 -17.85
N GLY A 364 -10.84 3.16 -17.10
CA GLY A 364 -11.22 4.09 -16.05
C GLY A 364 -10.11 4.33 -15.02
N CYS A 365 -10.48 5.05 -13.97
CA CYS A 365 -9.65 5.31 -12.81
C CYS A 365 -10.24 4.68 -11.55
N MET A 366 -9.37 4.37 -10.60
CA MET A 366 -9.73 3.88 -9.29
C MET A 366 -8.88 4.56 -8.23
N ALA A 367 -9.48 4.86 -7.08
CA ALA A 367 -8.79 5.32 -5.89
C ALA A 367 -9.35 4.60 -4.67
N GLN A 368 -8.50 3.87 -3.97
CA GLN A 368 -8.77 3.42 -2.62
C GLN A 368 -8.47 4.56 -1.65
N VAL A 369 -9.41 4.86 -0.75
CA VAL A 369 -9.23 5.86 0.30
C VAL A 369 -9.35 5.17 1.66
N MET A 370 -8.32 5.33 2.48
CA MET A 370 -8.29 4.82 3.86
C MET A 370 -8.01 5.96 4.84
N SER A 371 -8.67 5.97 5.99
CA SER A 371 -8.45 6.95 7.04
C SER A 371 -8.73 6.37 8.44
N TYR A 372 -8.34 7.10 9.49
CA TYR A 372 -8.72 6.82 10.87
C TYR A 372 -9.89 7.72 11.28
N GLY A 373 -11.12 7.31 10.94
CA GLY A 373 -12.35 8.02 11.33
C GLY A 373 -12.48 9.43 10.75
N ARG A 374 -12.15 9.61 9.46
CA ARG A 374 -12.20 10.92 8.77
C ARG A 374 -13.27 11.01 7.69
N ASP A 375 -14.31 10.18 7.75
CA ASP A 375 -15.36 10.12 6.75
C ASP A 375 -14.77 9.81 5.36
N SER A 376 -14.14 8.65 5.23
CA SER A 376 -13.59 8.18 3.94
C SER A 376 -14.67 8.13 2.84
N GLU A 377 -15.93 7.84 3.20
CA GLU A 377 -17.07 7.85 2.26
C GLU A 377 -17.38 9.26 1.74
N GLY A 378 -17.45 10.27 2.61
CA GLY A 378 -17.63 11.66 2.20
C GLY A 378 -16.48 12.18 1.33
N PHE A 379 -15.24 11.78 1.63
CA PHE A 379 -14.09 12.10 0.76
C PHE A 379 -14.22 11.44 -0.62
N LYS A 380 -14.62 10.16 -0.66
CA LYS A 380 -14.88 9.39 -1.90
C LYS A 380 -15.96 10.05 -2.76
N ASP A 381 -17.06 10.50 -2.16
CA ASP A 381 -18.13 11.20 -2.88
C ASP A 381 -17.66 12.55 -3.43
N CYS A 382 -16.89 13.32 -2.63
CA CYS A 382 -16.27 14.57 -3.10
C CYS A 382 -15.30 14.32 -4.26
N LEU A 383 -14.53 13.24 -4.20
CA LEU A 383 -13.59 12.82 -5.24
C LEU A 383 -14.29 12.42 -6.53
N PHE A 384 -15.33 11.60 -6.44
CA PHE A 384 -16.13 11.20 -7.59
C PHE A 384 -16.74 12.42 -8.31
N ASN A 385 -17.30 13.36 -7.55
CA ASN A 385 -17.83 14.60 -8.11
C ASN A 385 -16.73 15.51 -8.68
N ALA A 386 -15.56 15.58 -8.04
CA ALA A 386 -14.42 16.34 -8.56
C ALA A 386 -13.97 15.81 -9.92
N ILE A 387 -13.86 14.48 -10.07
CA ILE A 387 -13.50 13.81 -11.32
C ILE A 387 -14.51 14.14 -12.43
N LYS A 388 -15.82 14.03 -12.13
CA LYS A 388 -16.90 14.36 -13.07
C LYS A 388 -16.83 15.81 -13.56
N ASP A 389 -16.73 16.75 -12.63
CA ASP A 389 -16.71 18.18 -12.98
C ASP A 389 -15.47 18.55 -13.79
N MET A 390 -14.31 18.00 -13.41
CA MET A 390 -13.06 18.21 -14.14
C MET A 390 -13.11 17.59 -15.54
N SER A 391 -13.71 16.41 -15.69
CA SER A 391 -13.94 15.75 -16.98
C SER A 391 -14.86 16.58 -17.89
N HIS A 392 -15.95 17.11 -17.33
CA HIS A 392 -16.86 18.01 -18.05
C HIS A 392 -16.11 19.25 -18.54
N VAL A 393 -15.44 19.98 -17.66
CA VAL A 393 -14.67 21.19 -18.01
C VAL A 393 -13.58 20.91 -19.06
N MET A 394 -12.94 19.74 -19.00
CA MET A 394 -11.94 19.33 -19.98
C MET A 394 -12.54 19.17 -21.38
N SER A 395 -13.72 18.55 -21.49
CA SER A 395 -14.43 18.31 -22.76
C SER A 395 -14.90 19.59 -23.46
N LEU A 396 -15.14 20.67 -22.69
CA LEU A 396 -15.55 21.97 -23.22
C LEU A 396 -14.40 22.83 -23.77
N SER A 397 -13.16 22.35 -23.64
CA SER A 397 -11.95 23.09 -24.02
C SER A 397 -11.32 22.62 -25.34
N GLU A 398 -12.07 21.83 -26.11
CA GLU A 398 -11.85 21.57 -27.54
C GLU A 398 -12.53 22.65 -28.37
#